data_AF-A0A2W0B9U0-F1
#
_entry.id   AF-A0A2W0B9U0-F1
#
_cell.length_a   1.000
_cell.length_b   1.000
_cell.length_c   1.000
_cell.angle_alpha   90.00
_cell.angle_beta   90.00
_cell.angle_gamma   90.00
#
_symmetry.space_group_name_H-M   'P 1'
#
loop_
_entity.id
_entity.type
_entity.pdbx_description
1 polymer ?
#
loop_
_entity_poly.entity_id
_entity_poly.type
_entity_poly.pdbx_seq_one_letter_code
_entity_poly.pdbx_strand_id
1 'polypeptide(L)'
;DIPNTVAGAVKAASALGAHMLTVHAAGGSKMLKAAVEAARNEAAAPTILGVTVLTSFSQSDLQESGVEGEISHHVRHLATLAKAAGCGGVVTSPQEAQALRSALGGAMAIVTPGIRPQGSD
;
A
#
# COMPACT_ATOMS: atom_id res chain seq x y z
N ASP A 1 -8.31 -10.64 0.62
CA ASP A 1 -9.76 -10.90 0.47
C ASP A 1 -10.20 -10.47 -0.93
N ILE A 2 -11.43 -10.78 -1.33
CA ILE A 2 -12.00 -10.43 -2.64
C ILE A 2 -12.46 -8.95 -2.69
N PRO A 3 -12.62 -8.36 -3.89
CA PRO A 3 -12.94 -6.93 -4.03
C PRO A 3 -14.17 -6.46 -3.24
N ASN A 4 -15.26 -7.26 -3.24
CA ASN A 4 -16.50 -6.87 -2.55
C ASN A 4 -16.34 -6.80 -1.03
N THR A 5 -15.67 -7.80 -0.44
CA THR A 5 -15.40 -7.83 1.01
C THR A 5 -14.53 -6.66 1.43
N VAL A 6 -13.47 -6.37 0.65
CA VAL A 6 -12.58 -5.24 0.90
C VAL A 6 -13.32 -3.91 0.78
N ALA A 7 -14.18 -3.74 -0.22
CA ALA A 7 -15.02 -2.55 -0.33
C ALA A 7 -15.93 -2.38 0.90
N GLY A 8 -16.55 -3.46 1.38
CA GLY A 8 -17.35 -3.43 2.60
C GLY A 8 -16.54 -3.03 3.84
N ALA A 9 -15.34 -3.60 4.00
CA ALA A 9 -14.43 -3.27 5.09
C ALA A 9 -13.97 -1.81 5.04
N VAL A 10 -13.67 -1.29 3.85
CA VAL A 10 -13.32 0.13 3.65
C VAL A 10 -14.46 1.04 4.07
N LYS A 11 -15.70 0.76 3.67
CA LYS A 11 -16.87 1.58 4.09
C LYS A 11 -17.01 1.58 5.61
N ALA A 12 -16.97 0.40 6.23
CA ALA A 12 -17.08 0.26 7.68
C ALA A 12 -15.96 1.03 8.41
N ALA A 13 -14.72 0.92 7.95
CA ALA A 13 -13.59 1.63 8.55
C ALA A 13 -13.63 3.15 8.29
N SER A 14 -14.15 3.58 7.14
CA SER A 14 -14.33 5.01 6.82
C SER A 14 -15.33 5.67 7.76
N ALA A 15 -16.42 4.96 8.12
CA ALA A 15 -17.41 5.44 9.08
C ALA A 15 -16.85 5.69 10.50
N LEU A 16 -15.69 5.13 10.82
CA LEU A 16 -14.98 5.40 12.08
C LEU A 16 -14.19 6.72 12.06
N GLY A 17 -14.15 7.42 10.92
CA GLY A 17 -13.45 8.71 10.77
C GLY A 17 -11.95 8.57 10.53
N ALA A 18 -11.48 7.43 10.03
CA ALA A 18 -10.08 7.25 9.67
C ALA A 18 -9.67 8.21 8.53
N HIS A 19 -8.48 8.83 8.64
CA HIS A 19 -7.94 9.67 7.55
C HIS A 19 -7.25 8.86 6.46
N MET A 20 -6.73 7.69 6.81
CA MET A 20 -6.01 6.80 5.90
C MET A 20 -6.38 5.35 6.22
N LEU A 21 -6.47 4.52 5.19
CA LEU A 21 -6.68 3.09 5.32
C LEU A 21 -5.69 2.33 4.44
N THR A 22 -5.21 1.20 4.91
CA THR A 22 -4.24 0.36 4.18
C THR A 22 -4.91 -0.88 3.61
N VAL A 23 -4.54 -1.26 2.40
CA VAL A 23 -4.90 -2.54 1.75
C VAL A 23 -3.66 -3.14 1.10
N HIS A 24 -3.56 -4.47 1.04
CA HIS A 24 -2.41 -5.12 0.38
C HIS A 24 -2.47 -4.95 -1.14
N ALA A 25 -1.43 -4.35 -1.73
CA ALA A 25 -1.32 -4.19 -3.17
C ALA A 25 -1.29 -5.54 -3.91
N ALA A 26 -0.76 -6.58 -3.27
CA ALA A 26 -0.76 -7.96 -3.76
C ALA A 26 -2.18 -8.53 -3.98
N GLY A 27 -3.23 -7.92 -3.43
CA GLY A 27 -4.63 -8.28 -3.71
C GLY A 27 -5.09 -7.93 -5.14
N GLY A 28 -4.27 -7.23 -5.91
CA GLY A 28 -4.48 -6.99 -7.34
C GLY A 28 -5.36 -5.80 -7.67
N SER A 29 -5.30 -5.37 -8.93
CA SER A 29 -5.91 -4.11 -9.39
C SER A 29 -7.43 -4.03 -9.16
N LYS A 30 -8.16 -5.14 -9.33
CA LYS A 30 -9.62 -5.17 -9.10
C LYS A 30 -9.96 -4.87 -7.64
N MET A 31 -9.23 -5.45 -6.70
CA MET A 31 -9.42 -5.23 -5.27
C MET A 31 -9.06 -3.80 -4.87
N LEU A 32 -7.94 -3.28 -5.38
CA LEU A 32 -7.49 -1.92 -5.11
C LEU A 32 -8.47 -0.86 -5.63
N LYS A 33 -8.98 -1.03 -6.86
CA LYS A 33 -9.99 -0.13 -7.42
C LYS A 33 -11.27 -0.13 -6.59
N ALA A 34 -11.75 -1.32 -6.20
CA ALA A 34 -12.93 -1.43 -5.33
C ALA A 34 -12.73 -0.74 -3.97
N ALA A 35 -11.54 -0.84 -3.37
CA ALA A 35 -11.20 -0.13 -2.15
C ALA A 35 -11.23 1.40 -2.33
N VAL A 36 -10.61 1.90 -3.41
CA VAL A 36 -10.57 3.33 -3.73
C VAL A 36 -11.96 3.88 -4.02
N GLU A 37 -12.76 3.18 -4.82
CA GLU A 37 -14.14 3.55 -5.13
C GLU A 37 -15.02 3.55 -3.87
N ALA A 38 -14.86 2.56 -2.99
CA ALA A 38 -15.57 2.51 -1.72
C ALA A 38 -15.26 3.73 -0.85
N ALA A 39 -13.98 4.09 -0.69
CA ALA A 39 -13.58 5.25 0.11
C ALA A 39 -14.06 6.59 -0.46
N ARG A 40 -14.03 6.77 -1.79
CA ARG A 40 -14.43 8.02 -2.46
C ARG A 40 -15.91 8.36 -2.29
N ASN A 41 -16.75 7.37 -2.05
CA ASN A 41 -18.19 7.56 -1.87
C ASN A 41 -18.57 7.96 -0.44
N GLU A 42 -17.59 8.02 0.48
CA GLU A 42 -17.82 8.39 1.88
C GLU A 42 -17.64 9.89 2.09
N ALA A 43 -18.44 10.46 3.00
CA ALA A 43 -18.40 11.91 3.28
C ALA A 43 -17.04 12.38 3.81
N ALA A 44 -16.39 11.54 4.63
CA ALA A 44 -15.01 11.72 5.05
C ALA A 44 -14.14 10.65 4.35
N ALA A 45 -13.85 10.86 3.07
CA ALA A 45 -13.14 9.89 2.25
C ALA A 45 -11.69 9.68 2.75
N PRO A 46 -11.33 8.49 3.28
CA PRO A 46 -9.96 8.21 3.67
C PRO A 46 -9.05 8.07 2.45
N THR A 47 -7.77 8.39 2.63
CA THR A 47 -6.74 8.05 1.65
C THR A 47 -6.44 6.56 1.71
N ILE A 48 -6.68 5.86 0.61
CA ILE A 48 -6.29 4.44 0.48
C ILE A 48 -4.80 4.34 0.16
N LEU A 49 -4.08 3.56 0.97
CA LEU A 49 -2.67 3.22 0.82
C LEU A 49 -2.49 1.76 0.44
N GLY A 50 -1.70 1.51 -0.61
CA GLY A 50 -1.28 0.16 -0.98
C GLY A 50 -0.06 -0.30 -0.19
N VAL A 51 -0.21 -1.33 0.66
CA VAL A 51 0.95 -2.01 1.27
C VAL A 51 1.64 -2.82 0.18
N THR A 52 2.92 -2.52 -0.06
CA THR A 52 3.73 -3.21 -1.08
C THR A 52 4.22 -4.55 -0.56
N VAL A 53 5.51 -4.66 -0.23
CA VAL A 53 6.09 -5.80 0.48
C VAL A 53 6.22 -5.42 1.95
N LEU A 54 5.96 -6.39 2.84
CA LEU A 54 6.11 -6.16 4.27
C LEU A 54 7.58 -5.85 4.59
N THR A 55 7.84 -4.88 5.46
CA THR A 55 9.22 -4.52 5.84
C THR A 55 9.95 -5.64 6.59
N SER A 56 9.24 -6.68 7.00
CA SER A 56 9.77 -7.90 7.59
C SER A 56 10.13 -8.99 6.58
N PHE A 57 9.81 -8.81 5.29
CA PHE A 57 10.14 -9.78 4.24
C PHE A 57 11.57 -9.58 3.77
N SER A 58 12.32 -10.67 3.79
CA SER A 58 13.59 -10.83 3.10
C SER A 58 13.38 -11.34 1.67
N GLN A 59 14.47 -11.40 0.90
CA GLN A 59 14.48 -12.00 -0.43
C GLN A 59 14.08 -13.49 -0.41
N SER A 60 14.49 -14.23 0.63
CA SER A 60 14.12 -15.64 0.78
C SER A 60 12.64 -15.80 1.12
N ASP A 61 12.05 -14.92 1.94
CA ASP A 61 10.62 -15.00 2.28
C ASP A 61 9.75 -14.72 1.05
N LEU A 62 10.19 -13.79 0.19
CA LEU A 62 9.52 -13.52 -1.08
C LEU A 62 9.55 -14.75 -1.99
N GLN A 63 10.70 -15.43 -2.09
CA GLN A 63 10.83 -16.67 -2.87
C GLN A 63 10.02 -17.82 -2.28
N GLU A 64 9.97 -17.95 -0.96
CA GLU A 64 9.15 -18.94 -0.25
C GLU A 64 7.66 -18.77 -0.58
N SER A 65 7.20 -17.53 -0.74
CA SER A 65 5.83 -17.23 -1.17
C SER A 65 5.52 -17.56 -2.64
N GLY A 66 6.52 -18.02 -3.40
CA GLY A 66 6.40 -18.35 -4.83
C GLY A 66 6.56 -17.14 -5.75
N VAL A 67 7.07 -16.02 -5.26
CA VAL A 67 7.34 -14.82 -6.06
C VAL A 67 8.80 -14.81 -6.48
N GLU A 68 9.03 -14.87 -7.79
CA GLU A 68 10.37 -14.82 -8.38
C GLU A 68 10.89 -13.39 -8.57
N GLY A 69 12.22 -13.26 -8.62
CA GLY A 69 12.91 -12.00 -8.86
C GLY A 69 13.20 -11.18 -7.60
N GLU A 70 13.81 -10.01 -7.81
CA GLU A 70 14.28 -9.13 -6.74
C GLU A 70 13.12 -8.47 -5.97
N ILE A 71 13.24 -8.40 -4.64
CA ILE A 71 12.27 -7.75 -3.76
C ILE A 71 12.02 -6.30 -4.16
N SER A 72 13.07 -5.57 -4.54
CA SER A 72 12.98 -4.17 -4.99
C SER A 72 12.14 -4.02 -6.27
N HIS A 73 12.21 -4.99 -7.19
CA HIS A 73 11.39 -5.01 -8.40
C HIS A 73 9.93 -5.28 -8.05
N HIS A 74 9.68 -6.20 -7.12
CA HIS A 74 8.32 -6.51 -6.69
C HIS A 74 7.67 -5.33 -5.95
N VAL A 75 8.40 -4.66 -5.06
CA VAL A 75 7.97 -3.41 -4.41
C VAL A 75 7.59 -2.36 -5.44
N ARG A 76 8.45 -2.11 -6.43
CA ARG A 76 8.17 -1.13 -7.50
C ARG A 76 6.94 -1.51 -8.33
N HIS A 77 6.79 -2.79 -8.64
CA HIS A 77 5.64 -3.31 -9.37
C HIS A 77 4.33 -3.06 -8.61
N LEU A 78 4.26 -3.47 -7.34
CA LEU A 78 3.09 -3.28 -6.49
C LEU A 78 2.78 -1.80 -6.26
N ALA A 79 3.80 -0.95 -6.08
CA ALA A 79 3.61 0.48 -5.92
C ALA A 79 3.02 1.14 -7.18
N THR A 80 3.51 0.73 -8.35
CA THR A 80 2.97 1.19 -9.65
C THR A 80 1.54 0.72 -9.86
N LEU A 81 1.23 -0.51 -9.45
CA LEU A 81 -0.12 -1.07 -9.50
C LEU A 81 -1.09 -0.27 -8.61
N ALA A 82 -0.67 0.06 -7.38
CA ALA A 82 -1.45 0.88 -6.45
C ALA A 82 -1.74 2.27 -7.03
N LYS A 83 -0.73 2.94 -7.60
CA LYS A 83 -0.90 4.21 -8.29
C LYS A 83 -1.89 4.10 -9.45
N ALA A 84 -1.75 3.08 -10.30
CA ALA A 84 -2.64 2.86 -11.45
C ALA A 84 -4.08 2.53 -11.04
N ALA A 85 -4.28 1.94 -9.85
CA ALA A 85 -5.59 1.69 -9.27
C ALA A 85 -6.22 2.94 -8.62
N GLY A 86 -5.48 4.05 -8.50
CA GLY A 86 -5.95 5.30 -7.92
C GLY A 86 -5.80 5.37 -6.39
N CYS A 87 -4.99 4.50 -5.78
CA CYS A 87 -4.59 4.66 -4.38
C CYS A 87 -3.87 6.01 -4.22
N GLY A 88 -4.07 6.67 -3.08
CA GLY A 88 -3.43 7.97 -2.81
C GLY A 88 -2.00 7.85 -2.26
N GLY A 89 -1.53 6.63 -1.98
CA GLY A 89 -0.18 6.39 -1.52
C GLY A 89 0.16 4.91 -1.38
N VAL A 90 1.35 4.65 -0.84
CA VAL A 90 1.86 3.31 -0.56
C VAL A 90 2.51 3.22 0.81
N VAL A 91 2.55 2.01 1.36
CA VAL A 91 3.36 1.65 2.52
C VAL A 91 4.56 0.82 2.03
N THR A 92 5.76 1.20 2.44
CA THR A 92 7.05 0.63 1.97
C THR A 92 8.14 0.81 3.02
N SER A 93 9.28 0.12 2.91
CA SER A 93 10.41 0.33 3.80
C SER A 93 11.08 1.69 3.57
N PRO A 94 11.80 2.25 4.56
CA PRO A 94 12.57 3.48 4.35
C PRO A 94 13.65 3.33 3.25
N GLN A 95 14.15 2.12 3.00
CA GLN A 95 15.16 1.84 1.98
C GLN A 95 14.61 2.04 0.55
N GLU A 96 13.33 1.75 0.29
CA GLU A 96 12.74 1.95 -1.04
C GLU A 96 12.14 3.34 -1.26
N ALA A 97 11.95 4.13 -0.19
CA ALA A 97 11.18 5.37 -0.23
C ALA A 97 11.70 6.38 -1.28
N GLN A 98 13.01 6.55 -1.38
CA GLN A 98 13.63 7.47 -2.35
C GLN A 98 13.43 6.99 -3.79
N ALA A 99 13.66 5.70 -4.06
CA ALA A 99 13.50 5.14 -5.40
C ALA A 99 12.04 5.20 -5.86
N LEU A 100 11.10 4.94 -4.95
CA LEU A 100 9.67 5.01 -5.21
C LEU A 100 9.18 6.44 -5.43
N ARG A 101 9.74 7.46 -4.75
CA ARG A 101 9.36 8.86 -4.97
C ARG A 101 9.53 9.26 -6.44
N SER A 102 10.63 8.87 -7.06
CA SER A 102 10.89 9.12 -8.49
C SER A 102 9.89 8.42 -9.41
N ALA A 103 9.49 7.18 -9.09
CA ALA A 103 8.54 6.41 -9.90
C ALA A 103 7.07 6.85 -9.72
N LEU A 104 6.70 7.23 -8.50
CA LEU A 104 5.32 7.53 -8.12
C LEU A 104 4.96 9.00 -8.32
N GLY A 105 5.94 9.91 -8.32
CA GLY A 105 5.73 11.36 -8.41
C GLY A 105 5.37 11.99 -7.07
N GLY A 106 5.24 13.32 -7.04
CA GLY A 106 5.09 14.10 -5.80
C GLY A 106 3.74 13.94 -5.07
N ALA A 107 2.66 13.59 -5.79
CA ALA A 107 1.31 13.54 -5.22
C ALA A 107 1.02 12.29 -4.37
N MET A 108 1.77 11.19 -4.56
CA MET A 108 1.56 9.95 -3.82
C MET A 108 2.13 10.05 -2.41
N ALA A 109 1.34 9.73 -1.38
CA ALA A 109 1.88 9.54 -0.04
C ALA A 109 2.82 8.32 -0.02
N ILE A 110 3.95 8.47 0.67
CA ILE A 110 4.87 7.35 0.95
C ILE A 110 4.96 7.26 2.46
N VAL A 111 4.38 6.19 3.02
CA VAL A 111 4.33 5.96 4.45
C VAL A 111 5.32 4.85 4.80
N THR A 112 6.31 5.18 5.63
CA THR A 112 7.40 4.26 6.00
C THR A 112 7.31 3.92 7.49
N PRO A 113 6.92 2.68 7.86
CA PRO A 113 6.94 2.25 9.26
C PRO A 113 8.38 1.93 9.71
N GLY A 114 8.57 1.78 11.02
CA GLY A 114 9.83 1.27 11.59
C GLY A 114 10.97 2.28 11.66
N ILE A 115 10.69 3.59 11.61
CA ILE A 115 11.70 4.63 11.81
C ILE A 115 12.13 4.65 13.28
N ARG A 116 13.44 4.53 13.52
CA ARG A 116 14.06 4.60 14.85
C ARG A 116 14.81 5.93 14.99
N PRO A 117 14.42 6.81 15.93
CA PRO A 117 15.18 8.02 16.24
C PRO A 117 16.60 7.71 16.73
N GLN A 118 17.52 8.66 16.58
CA GLN A 118 18.83 8.53 17.22
C GLN A 118 18.67 8.43 18.75
N GLY A 119 19.36 7.45 19.35
CA GLY A 119 19.40 7.26 20.81
C GLY A 119 18.22 6.48 21.39
N SER A 120 17.41 5.80 20.57
CA SER A 120 16.28 4.99 21.02
C SER A 120 16.60 3.48 21.11
N ASP A 121 17.82 3.12 21.52
CA ASP A 121 18.15 1.71 21.85
C ASP A 121 17.40 1.25 23.11
#